data_AF-A0A1I2A3H5-F1
#
_entry.id   AF-A0A1I2A3H5-F1
#
_cell.length_a   1.000
_cell.length_b   1.000
_cell.length_c   1.000
_cell.angle_alpha   90.00
_cell.angle_beta   90.00
_cell.angle_gamma   90.00
#
_symmetry.space_group_name_H-M   'P 1'
#
loop_
_entity.id
_entity.type
_entity.pdbx_description
1 polymer ?
#
loop_
_entity_poly.entity_id
_entity_poly.type
_entity_poly.pdbx_seq_one_letter_code
_entity_poly.pdbx_strand_id
1 'polypeptide(L)' 'MTTVILGIAFVGLFFVALSVRLIFLKDGEFRGTCASQSPFLNKEGITCNVCGKEVGTCEKETAKA' A
#
# COMPACT_ATOMS: atom_id res chain seq x y z
N MET A 1 -30.45 8.69 10.03
CA MET A 1 -29.93 9.65 9.03
C MET A 1 -28.58 10.21 9.43
N THR A 2 -28.46 10.83 10.61
CA THR A 2 -27.20 11.40 11.16
C THR A 2 -26.03 10.40 11.21
N THR A 3 -26.27 9.16 11.60
CA THR A 3 -25.23 8.11 11.66
C THR A 3 -24.65 7.75 10.29
N VAL A 4 -25.49 7.73 9.24
CA VAL A 4 -25.06 7.42 7.87
C VAL A 4 -24.19 8.55 7.31
N ILE A 5 -24.60 9.80 7.53
CA ILE A 5 -23.84 10.97 7.09
C ILE A 5 -22.48 11.02 7.80
N LEU A 6 -22.45 10.76 9.12
CA LEU A 6 -21.20 10.72 9.88
C LEU A 6 -20.26 9.59 9.40
N GLY A 7 -20.82 8.42 9.09
CA GLY A 7 -20.05 7.29 8.58
C GLY A 7 -19.41 7.57 7.23
N ILE A 8 -20.16 8.14 6.29
CA ILE A 8 -19.65 8.52 4.97
C ILE A 8 -18.58 9.61 5.11
N ALA A 9 -18.78 10.59 5.99
CA ALA A 9 -17.79 11.62 6.27
C ALA A 9 -16.47 11.04 6.81
N PHE A 10 -16.54 10.07 7.73
CA PHE A 10 -15.36 9.39 8.27
C PHE A 10 -14.59 8.60 7.22
N VAL A 11 -15.30 7.84 6.38
CA VAL A 11 -14.69 7.10 5.27
C VAL A 11 -14.06 8.04 4.25
N GLY A 12 -14.76 9.12 3.88
CA GLY A 12 -14.23 10.16 3.00
C GLY A 12 -12.96 10.81 3.55
N LEU A 13 -12.95 11.15 4.83
CA LEU A 13 -11.77 11.73 5.50
C LEU A 13 -10.57 10.77 5.48
N PHE A 14 -10.80 9.47 5.67
CA PHE A 14 -9.75 8.45 5.60
C PHE A 14 -9.08 8.41 4.21
N PHE A 15 -9.87 8.42 3.13
CA PHE A 15 -9.32 8.45 1.77
C PHE A 15 -8.57 9.74 1.48
N VAL A 16 -9.10 10.90 1.89
CA VAL A 16 -8.41 12.19 1.75
C VAL A 16 -7.06 12.16 2.46
N ALA A 17 -7.01 11.65 3.70
CA ALA A 17 -5.77 11.55 4.47
C ALA A 17 -4.72 10.64 3.79
N LEU A 18 -5.16 9.52 3.19
CA LEU A 18 -4.28 8.65 2.40
C LEU A 18 -3.76 9.34 1.12
N SER A 19 -4.63 10.05 0.40
CA SER A 19 -4.26 10.77 -0.83
C SER A 19 -3.27 11.90 -0.57
N VAL A 20 -3.48 12.68 0.50
CA VAL A 20 -2.55 13.76 0.90
C VAL A 20 -1.15 13.18 1.13
N ARG A 21 -1.05 12.07 1.87
CA ARG A 21 0.24 11.42 2.15
C ARG A 21 0.99 10.99 0.89
N LEU A 22 0.27 10.53 -0.15
CA LEU A 22 0.85 10.14 -1.44
C LEU A 22 1.46 11.32 -2.20
N ILE A 23 0.79 12.48 -2.19
CA ILE A 23 1.28 13.69 -2.88
C ILE A 23 2.54 14.25 -2.20
N PHE A 24 2.63 14.13 -0.88
CA PHE A 24 3.79 14.59 -0.11
C PHE A 24 4.97 13.59 -0.10
N LEU A 25 4.79 12.35 -0.56
CA LEU A 25 5.88 11.38 -0.66
C LEU A 25 6.64 11.56 -1.98
N LYS A 26 7.97 11.72 -1.89
CA LYS A 26 8.88 11.72 -3.04
C LYS A 26 8.72 10.38 -3.78
N ASP A 27 8.46 10.43 -5.07
CA ASP A 27 8.20 9.30 -5.98
C ASP A 27 6.84 8.59 -5.86
N GLY A 28 5.90 9.10 -5.05
CA GLY A 28 4.54 8.53 -4.95
C GLY A 28 4.51 7.07 -4.47
N GLU A 29 5.58 6.62 -3.81
CA GLU A 29 5.70 5.25 -3.35
C GLU A 29 4.70 4.96 -2.23
N PHE A 30 4.00 3.83 -2.34
CA PHE A 30 3.20 3.32 -1.23
C PHE A 30 4.16 2.84 -0.14
N ARG A 31 4.20 3.52 1.01
CA ARG A 31 5.01 3.12 2.18
C ARG A 31 4.13 2.75 3.37
N GLY A 32 4.24 1.51 3.84
CA GLY A 32 3.59 1.04 5.07
C GLY A 32 2.10 0.68 4.94
N THR A 33 1.58 0.57 3.72
CA THR A 33 0.24 0.00 3.44
C THR A 33 0.39 -1.39 2.85
N CYS A 34 -0.67 -2.20 2.84
CA CYS A 34 -0.62 -3.54 2.23
C CYS A 34 -0.13 -3.52 0.76
N ALA A 35 -0.37 -2.42 0.02
CA ALA A 35 0.10 -2.25 -1.36
C ALA A 35 1.62 -2.10 -1.50
N SER A 36 2.31 -1.62 -0.45
CA SER A 36 3.76 -1.44 -0.44
C SER A 36 4.56 -2.75 -0.57
N GLN A 37 3.90 -3.88 -0.31
CA GLN A 37 4.50 -5.21 -0.42
C GLN A 37 4.30 -5.86 -1.80
N SER A 38 3.55 -5.22 -2.69
CA SER A 38 3.27 -5.80 -4.01
C SER A 38 4.48 -5.62 -4.94
N PRO A 39 4.97 -6.70 -5.57
CA PRO A 39 6.10 -6.63 -6.52
C PRO A 39 5.76 -5.85 -7.80
N PHE A 40 4.47 -5.62 -8.06
CA PHE A 40 3.99 -4.87 -9.22
C PHE A 40 4.08 -3.34 -9.05
N LEU A 41 3.96 -2.82 -7.81
CA LEU A 41 3.97 -1.37 -7.55
C LEU A 41 5.29 -0.84 -7.01
N ASN A 42 6.13 -1.69 -6.41
CA ASN A 42 7.41 -1.27 -5.83
C ASN A 42 8.59 -1.90 -6.58
N LYS A 43 9.69 -1.14 -6.70
CA LYS A 43 10.90 -1.57 -7.41
C LYS A 43 11.62 -2.68 -6.63
N GLU A 44 12.23 -3.61 -7.38
CA GLU A 44 13.07 -4.68 -6.84
C GLU A 44 14.18 -4.09 -5.94
N GLY A 45 14.32 -4.62 -4.72
CA GLY A 45 15.31 -4.16 -3.73
C GLY A 45 14.75 -3.53 -2.44
N ILE A 46 13.42 -3.40 -2.30
CA ILE A 46 12.77 -3.03 -1.04
C ILE A 46 12.50 -4.29 -0.22
N THR A 47 12.96 -4.36 1.03
CA THR A 47 12.68 -5.48 1.93
C THR A 47 11.23 -5.40 2.45
N CYS A 48 10.49 -6.49 2.24
CA CYS A 48 9.12 -6.61 2.71
C CYS A 48 9.10 -6.64 4.25
N ASN A 49 8.55 -5.60 4.89
CA ASN A 49 8.45 -5.55 6.35
C ASN A 49 7.55 -6.63 6.99
N VAL A 50 6.82 -7.43 6.21
CA VAL A 50 5.96 -8.52 6.70
C VAL A 50 6.69 -9.87 6.67
N CYS A 51 7.48 -10.15 5.62
CA CYS A 51 8.17 -11.44 5.45
C CYS A 51 9.70 -11.35 5.39
N GLY A 52 10.27 -10.14 5.41
CA GLY A 52 11.71 -9.87 5.41
C GLY A 52 12.45 -10.06 4.09
N LYS A 53 11.81 -10.60 3.04
CA LYS A 53 12.42 -10.81 1.71
C LYS A 53 12.32 -9.58 0.83
N GLU A 54 13.23 -9.43 -0.11
CA GLU A 54 13.17 -8.36 -1.11
C GLU A 54 11.96 -8.55 -2.04
N VAL A 55 11.19 -7.47 -2.26
CA VAL A 55 10.09 -7.45 -3.23
C VAL A 55 10.61 -7.80 -4.63
N GLY A 56 9.90 -8.67 -5.35
CA GLY A 56 10.34 -9.26 -6.63
C GLY A 56 10.99 -10.65 -6.51
N THR A 57 11.48 -11.04 -5.33
CA THR A 57 12.05 -12.39 -5.14
C THR A 57 11.01 -13.50 -4.94
N CYS A 58 9.75 -13.14 -4.62
CA CYS A 58 8.66 -14.09 -4.41
C CYS A 58 8.14 -14.74 -5.71
N GLU A 59 8.39 -14.13 -6.88
CA GLU A 59 7.92 -14.66 -8.17
C GLU A 59 8.69 -15.89 -8.63
N LYS A 60 9.83 -16.21 -8.00
CA LYS A 60 10.65 -17.38 -8.36
C LYS A 60 10.22 -18.69 -7.70
N GLU A 61 9.20 -18.70 -6.83
CA GLU A 61 8.73 -19.93 -6.18
C GLU A 61 7.34 -20.42 -6.66
N THR A 62 6.58 -19.64 -7.43
CA THR A 62 5.27 -20.09 -8.00
C THR A 62 5.34 -20.50 -9.48
N ALA A 63 6.54 -20.79 -9.98
CA ALA A 63 6.77 -21.34 -11.33
C ALA A 63 7.36 -22.76 -11.30
N LYS A 64 7.20 -23.51 -10.21
CA LYS A 64 7.48 -24.95 -10.19
C LYS A 64 6.61 -25.69 -9.16
N ALA A 65 5.57 -26.34 -9.71
CA ALA A 65 4.77 -27.42 -9.14
C ALA A 65 3.89 -27.10 -7.92
#